data_AF-A0A286UVT7-F1
#
_entry.id   AF-A0A286UVT7-F1
#
_cell.length_a   1.000
_cell.length_b   1.000
_cell.length_c   1.000
_cell.angle_alpha   90.00
_cell.angle_beta   90.00
_cell.angle_gamma   90.00
#
_symmetry.space_group_name_H-M   'P 1'
#
loop_
_entity.id
_entity.type
_entity.pdbx_description
1 polymer ?
#
loop_
_entity_poly.entity_id
_entity_poly.type
_entity_poly.pdbx_seq_one_letter_code
_entity_poly.pdbx_strand_id
1 'polypeptide(L)'
;MKLFTILLSLALSVSANTLPCASDPFTDPKNDPCNYLGYIPSNIYTTIALVIISVIGALQLLCMLKWGAKWMIVMTIGVFNYAIGLALRYALHSNPQSKGMFIVMDLLIILSPCALVAALYILLERLATHVNRLDYLWLSRSPGLITKIFLSFDTLSFIAMAAGEVISITDNTKSRRDLGDRITLGALILLTVSLAVFLAMFIRFLLKISKHDKDLWNKDKNAQKPKIKDWRFFALTSANSCLLILIRCIYRISTKANGFDSSAATNEGVLYMFDAIQIGQVGAFFVVFWPGRFMGPEHFVTSEPMSLTKYGDSSIPLTAV
;
A
#
# COMPACT_ATOMS: atom_id res chain seq x y z
N MET A 1 -0.57 -6.49 12.61
CA MET A 1 -1.63 -5.99 13.50
C MET A 1 -1.08 -5.58 14.88
N LYS A 2 -0.47 -6.48 15.67
CA LYS A 2 0.11 -6.15 16.99
C LYS A 2 1.06 -4.93 16.98
N LEU A 3 1.93 -4.84 15.97
CA LEU A 3 2.88 -3.74 15.82
C LEU A 3 2.22 -2.41 15.48
N PHE A 4 1.17 -2.43 14.65
CA PHE A 4 0.38 -1.23 14.34
C PHE A 4 -0.36 -0.72 15.57
N THR A 5 -0.96 -1.61 16.38
CA THR A 5 -1.55 -1.23 17.66
C THR A 5 -0.54 -0.68 18.65
N ILE A 6 0.71 -1.16 18.64
CA ILE A 6 1.79 -0.62 19.48
C ILE A 6 2.16 0.79 19.02
N LEU A 7 2.38 1.01 17.71
CA LEU A 7 2.66 2.33 17.14
C LEU A 7 1.50 3.30 17.36
N LEU A 8 0.26 2.84 17.22
CA LEU A 8 -0.94 3.61 17.50
C LEU A 8 -1.06 3.96 18.99
N SER A 9 -0.80 3.02 19.89
CA SER A 9 -0.78 3.28 21.33
C SER A 9 0.33 4.24 21.72
N LEU A 10 1.49 4.15 21.07
CA LEU A 10 2.61 5.06 21.29
C LEU A 10 2.24 6.48 20.81
N ALA A 11 1.65 6.60 19.62
CA ALA A 11 1.15 7.86 19.07
C ALA A 11 0.05 8.50 19.95
N LEU A 12 -0.86 7.69 20.49
CA LEU A 12 -1.91 8.15 21.41
C LEU A 12 -1.38 8.49 22.80
N SER A 13 -0.25 7.91 23.22
CA SER A 13 0.40 8.20 24.51
C SER A 13 1.27 9.46 24.50
N VAL A 14 1.45 10.11 23.34
CA VAL A 14 2.18 11.38 23.22
C VAL A 14 1.36 12.47 23.92
N SER A 15 1.74 12.75 25.17
CA SER A 15 1.21 13.86 25.95
C SER A 15 1.68 15.20 25.37
N ALA A 16 0.79 16.18 25.39
CA ALA A 16 1.01 17.52 24.86
C ALA A 16 2.02 18.31 25.72
N ASN A 17 3.33 18.16 25.47
CA ASN A 17 4.33 19.06 26.03
C ASN A 17 4.59 20.23 25.06
N THR A 18 4.41 21.42 25.62
CA THR A 18 4.08 22.70 24.99
C THR A 18 5.31 23.40 24.42
N LEU A 19 5.42 23.48 23.08
CA LEU A 19 6.01 24.67 22.48
C LEU A 19 5.08 25.86 22.80
N PRO A 20 5.57 27.09 22.92
CA PRO A 20 4.72 28.27 23.03
C PRO A 20 3.92 28.40 21.72
N CYS A 21 2.69 27.88 21.72
CA CYS A 21 1.80 27.96 20.58
C CYS A 21 1.22 29.37 20.45
N ALA A 22 0.89 29.77 19.22
CA ALA A 22 0.14 31.00 19.01
C ALA A 22 -1.20 30.95 19.77
N SER A 23 -1.58 32.09 20.37
CA SER A 23 -2.85 32.23 21.10
C SER A 23 -4.08 32.09 20.20
N ASP A 24 -3.91 32.34 18.90
CA ASP A 24 -4.90 32.06 17.85
C ASP A 24 -4.24 31.29 16.70
N PRO A 25 -4.59 30.00 16.48
CA PRO A 25 -4.04 29.18 15.40
C PRO A 25 -4.48 29.60 14.00
N PHE A 26 -5.45 30.52 13.87
CA PHE A 26 -5.98 30.99 12.59
C PHE A 26 -5.34 32.28 12.07
N THR A 27 -4.58 33.01 12.92
CA THR A 27 -4.00 34.31 12.57
C THR A 27 -2.79 34.20 11.62
N ASP A 28 -1.90 33.22 11.85
CA ASP A 28 -0.77 32.91 10.96
C ASP A 28 -0.50 31.39 10.89
N PRO A 29 -1.34 30.65 10.15
CA PRO A 29 -1.24 29.20 10.09
C PRO A 29 0.03 28.70 9.38
N LYS A 30 0.74 29.57 8.64
CA LYS A 30 1.98 29.20 7.93
C LYS A 30 3.19 29.23 8.87
N ASN A 31 3.25 30.21 9.77
CA ASN A 31 4.39 30.38 10.68
C ASN A 31 4.12 29.88 12.11
N ASP A 32 2.93 29.35 12.43
CA ASP A 32 2.65 28.76 13.73
C ASP A 32 3.44 27.45 13.93
N PRO A 33 4.42 27.39 14.86
CA PRO A 33 5.18 26.19 15.14
C PRO A 33 4.32 25.03 15.68
N CYS A 34 3.08 25.31 16.10
CA CYS A 34 2.12 24.29 16.53
C CYS A 34 1.17 23.84 15.41
N ASN A 35 1.25 24.40 14.20
CA ASN A 35 0.51 23.92 13.03
C ASN A 35 1.37 23.01 12.15
N TYR A 36 1.33 21.71 12.43
CA TYR A 36 2.08 20.68 11.69
C TYR A 36 1.65 20.48 10.23
N LEU A 37 0.47 20.99 9.84
CA LEU A 37 0.04 21.01 8.44
C LEU A 37 0.65 22.20 7.68
N GLY A 38 1.05 23.28 8.36
CA GLY A 38 1.52 24.53 7.75
C GLY A 38 0.43 25.32 7.00
N TYR A 39 -0.83 24.86 7.06
CA TYR A 39 -2.03 25.53 6.55
C TYR A 39 -3.28 24.94 7.23
N ILE A 40 -4.43 25.61 7.06
CA ILE A 40 -5.72 25.10 7.55
C ILE A 40 -6.37 24.30 6.41
N PRO A 41 -6.64 22.99 6.60
CA PRO A 41 -7.22 22.15 5.55
C PRO A 41 -8.64 22.60 5.21
N SER A 42 -9.05 22.53 3.95
CA SER A 42 -10.42 22.82 3.55
C SER A 42 -11.35 21.66 3.90
N ASN A 43 -12.44 21.98 4.60
CA ASN A 43 -13.47 21.00 4.95
C ASN A 43 -14.17 20.42 3.72
N ILE A 44 -14.32 21.19 2.65
CA ILE A 44 -15.08 20.76 1.46
C ILE A 44 -14.34 19.65 0.73
N TYR A 45 -13.07 19.85 0.37
CA TYR A 45 -12.28 18.85 -0.36
C TYR A 45 -12.05 17.59 0.48
N THR A 46 -11.79 17.75 1.78
CA THR A 46 -11.64 16.63 2.72
C THR A 46 -12.91 15.79 2.79
N THR A 47 -14.08 16.42 2.90
CA THR A 47 -15.37 15.71 2.98
C THR A 47 -15.68 14.95 1.69
N ILE A 48 -15.48 15.58 0.52
CA ILE A 48 -15.73 14.93 -0.78
C ILE A 48 -14.84 13.70 -0.93
N ALA A 49 -13.53 13.83 -0.66
CA ALA A 49 -12.59 12.71 -0.74
C ALA A 49 -12.95 11.60 0.26
N LEU A 50 -13.30 11.96 1.51
CA LEU A 50 -13.71 11.01 2.54
C LEU A 50 -14.93 10.19 2.09
N VAL A 51 -15.96 10.84 1.55
CA VAL A 51 -17.19 10.17 1.08
C VAL A 51 -16.87 9.21 -0.06
N ILE A 52 -16.13 9.66 -1.08
CA ILE A 52 -15.79 8.84 -2.25
C ILE A 52 -14.98 7.60 -1.83
N ILE A 53 -13.92 7.78 -1.04
CA ILE A 53 -13.07 6.67 -0.59
C ILE A 53 -13.84 5.71 0.32
N SER A 54 -14.70 6.23 1.21
CA SER A 54 -15.54 5.38 2.08
C SER A 54 -16.54 4.55 1.28
N VAL A 55 -17.17 5.13 0.26
CA VAL A 55 -18.06 4.40 -0.65
C VAL A 55 -17.30 3.30 -1.40
N ILE A 56 -16.09 3.60 -1.90
CA ILE A 56 -15.25 2.59 -2.56
C ILE A 56 -14.90 1.46 -1.58
N GLY A 57 -14.49 1.78 -0.36
CA GLY A 57 -14.20 0.78 0.68
C GLY A 57 -15.41 -0.09 1.03
N ALA A 58 -16.59 0.52 1.13
CA ALA A 58 -17.84 -0.20 1.36
C ALA A 58 -18.18 -1.13 0.17
N LEU A 59 -18.02 -0.66 -1.07
CA LEU A 59 -18.22 -1.50 -2.26
C LEU A 59 -17.23 -2.66 -2.31
N GLN A 60 -15.95 -2.45 -1.97
CA GLN A 60 -14.97 -3.53 -1.86
C GLN A 60 -15.37 -4.56 -0.80
N LEU A 61 -15.85 -4.11 0.36
CA LEU A 61 -16.36 -5.00 1.41
C LEU A 61 -17.56 -5.82 0.91
N LEU A 62 -18.51 -5.19 0.22
CA LEU A 62 -19.67 -5.88 -0.36
C LEU A 62 -19.25 -6.89 -1.44
N CYS A 63 -18.29 -6.55 -2.31
CA CYS A 63 -17.72 -7.48 -3.28
C CYS A 63 -17.05 -8.67 -2.60
N MET A 64 -16.31 -8.44 -1.51
CA MET A 64 -15.69 -9.51 -0.71
C MET A 64 -16.72 -10.44 -0.08
N LEU A 65 -17.81 -9.89 0.46
CA LEU A 65 -18.89 -10.68 1.05
C LEU A 65 -19.67 -11.48 -0.02
N LYS A 66 -19.89 -10.90 -1.20
CA LYS A 66 -20.68 -11.51 -2.27
C LYS A 66 -19.92 -12.54 -3.10
N TRP A 67 -18.64 -12.29 -3.40
CA TRP A 67 -17.84 -13.08 -4.35
C TRP A 67 -16.59 -13.71 -3.71
N GLY A 68 -16.40 -13.59 -2.40
CA GLY A 68 -15.24 -14.14 -1.70
C GLY A 68 -13.94 -13.38 -2.00
N ALA A 69 -12.81 -14.09 -2.01
CA ALA A 69 -11.44 -13.54 -2.06
C ALA A 69 -11.00 -12.86 -0.75
N LYS A 70 -11.04 -13.61 0.36
CA LYS A 70 -10.61 -13.13 1.70
C LYS A 70 -9.17 -12.61 1.72
N TRP A 71 -8.31 -13.09 0.82
CA TRP A 71 -6.92 -12.62 0.69
C TRP A 71 -6.80 -11.15 0.23
N MET A 72 -7.86 -10.55 -0.34
CA MET A 72 -7.93 -9.12 -0.68
C MET A 72 -8.31 -8.22 0.52
N ILE A 73 -8.52 -8.79 1.71
CA ILE A 73 -8.86 -8.01 2.91
C ILE A 73 -7.82 -6.93 3.22
N VAL A 74 -6.55 -7.19 2.91
CA VAL A 74 -5.44 -6.24 3.11
C VAL A 74 -5.66 -4.98 2.27
N MET A 75 -6.12 -5.10 1.03
CA MET A 75 -6.47 -3.97 0.16
C MET A 75 -7.59 -3.13 0.79
N THR A 76 -8.65 -3.80 1.25
CA THR A 76 -9.83 -3.16 1.83
C THR A 76 -9.47 -2.41 3.11
N ILE A 77 -8.63 -3.01 3.97
CA ILE A 77 -8.06 -2.36 5.17
C ILE A 77 -7.24 -1.13 4.76
N GLY A 78 -6.45 -1.21 3.70
CA GLY A 78 -5.70 -0.07 3.16
C GLY A 78 -6.58 1.11 2.75
N VAL A 79 -7.69 0.84 2.07
CA VAL A 79 -8.66 1.88 1.67
C VAL A 79 -9.35 2.50 2.90
N PHE A 80 -9.76 1.69 3.87
CA PHE A 80 -10.36 2.21 5.11
C PHE A 80 -9.37 2.99 5.97
N ASN A 81 -8.11 2.57 6.07
CA ASN A 81 -7.07 3.34 6.77
C ASN A 81 -6.93 4.74 6.16
N TYR A 82 -6.98 4.86 4.84
CA TYR A 82 -6.96 6.17 4.18
C TYR A 82 -8.20 7.00 4.53
N ALA A 83 -9.39 6.40 4.51
CA ALA A 83 -10.63 7.07 4.90
C ALA A 83 -10.58 7.58 6.35
N ILE A 84 -10.10 6.76 7.30
CA ILE A 84 -9.95 7.17 8.70
C ILE A 84 -8.92 8.30 8.82
N GLY A 85 -7.82 8.24 8.05
CA GLY A 85 -6.86 9.34 7.96
C GLY A 85 -7.51 10.64 7.47
N LEU A 86 -8.35 10.59 6.43
CA LEU A 86 -9.10 11.76 5.96
C LEU A 86 -10.12 12.27 7.00
N ALA A 87 -10.74 11.38 7.77
CA ALA A 87 -11.65 11.78 8.86
C ALA A 87 -10.90 12.50 9.99
N LEU A 88 -9.71 12.04 10.35
CA LEU A 88 -8.84 12.76 11.31
C LEU A 88 -8.35 14.09 10.75
N ARG A 89 -8.08 14.16 9.44
CA ARG A 89 -7.76 15.42 8.75
C ARG A 89 -8.92 16.42 8.83
N TYR A 90 -10.17 15.96 8.71
CA TYR A 90 -11.36 16.78 8.93
C TYR A 90 -11.44 17.26 10.39
N ALA A 91 -11.18 16.38 11.37
CA ALA A 91 -11.18 16.76 12.78
C ALA A 91 -10.06 17.76 13.15
N LEU A 92 -8.91 17.68 12.49
CA LEU A 92 -7.78 18.61 12.65
C LEU A 92 -8.10 20.03 12.17
N HIS A 93 -9.10 20.22 11.29
CA HIS A 93 -9.55 21.57 10.92
C HIS A 93 -10.03 22.36 12.15
N SER A 94 -10.75 21.70 13.06
CA SER A 94 -11.26 22.35 14.28
C SER A 94 -10.21 22.49 15.38
N ASN A 95 -9.20 21.60 15.41
CA ASN A 95 -8.16 21.56 16.45
C ASN A 95 -6.76 21.34 15.83
N PRO A 96 -6.20 22.35 15.12
CA PRO A 96 -4.95 22.20 14.35
C PRO A 96 -3.71 21.93 15.23
N GLN A 97 -3.76 22.28 16.52
CA GLN A 97 -2.64 22.13 17.46
C GLN A 97 -2.51 20.71 18.06
N SER A 98 -3.40 19.78 17.71
CA SER A 98 -3.41 18.42 18.26
C SER A 98 -2.33 17.53 17.62
N LYS A 99 -1.17 17.41 18.29
CA LYS A 99 -0.04 16.56 17.87
C LYS A 99 -0.46 15.11 17.63
N GLY A 100 -1.20 14.53 18.57
CA GLY A 100 -1.62 13.13 18.50
C GLY A 100 -2.53 12.84 17.30
N MET A 101 -3.49 13.74 17.01
CA MET A 101 -4.35 13.58 15.84
C MET A 101 -3.56 13.67 14.53
N PHE A 102 -2.57 14.57 14.46
CA PHE A 102 -1.71 14.70 13.30
C PHE A 102 -0.83 13.45 13.08
N ILE A 103 -0.19 12.93 14.14
CA ILE A 103 0.62 11.70 14.05
C ILE A 103 -0.25 10.54 13.56
N VAL A 104 -1.40 10.31 14.19
CA VAL A 104 -2.28 9.19 13.83
C VAL A 104 -2.82 9.34 12.40
N MET A 105 -3.19 10.56 12.00
CA MET A 105 -3.61 10.88 10.64
C MET A 105 -2.52 10.50 9.63
N ASP A 106 -1.29 10.98 9.79
CA ASP A 106 -0.21 10.74 8.83
C ASP A 106 0.17 9.26 8.77
N LEU A 107 0.25 8.58 9.93
CA LEU A 107 0.51 7.14 10.00
C LEU A 107 -0.54 6.31 9.25
N LEU A 108 -1.82 6.65 9.38
CA LEU A 108 -2.91 5.96 8.66
C LEU A 108 -2.85 6.20 7.15
N ILE A 109 -2.56 7.44 6.75
CA ILE A 109 -2.40 7.84 5.35
C ILE A 109 -1.22 7.13 4.70
N ILE A 110 -0.11 6.96 5.44
CA ILE A 110 1.10 6.26 5.00
C ILE A 110 0.87 4.74 4.95
N LEU A 111 0.14 4.18 5.91
CA LEU A 111 -0.14 2.74 5.95
C LEU A 111 -0.98 2.27 4.77
N SER A 112 -1.84 3.13 4.25
CA SER A 112 -2.74 2.81 3.13
C SER A 112 -2.01 2.27 1.88
N PRO A 113 -1.08 3.01 1.23
CA PRO A 113 -0.39 2.50 0.05
C PRO A 113 0.42 1.22 0.33
N CYS A 114 1.03 1.08 1.52
CA CYS A 114 1.73 -0.15 1.90
C CYS A 114 0.79 -1.38 1.87
N ALA A 115 -0.44 -1.21 2.36
CA ALA A 115 -1.45 -2.26 2.33
C ALA A 115 -1.96 -2.57 0.90
N LEU A 116 -2.15 -1.55 0.06
CA LEU A 116 -2.54 -1.77 -1.34
C LEU A 116 -1.46 -2.52 -2.12
N VAL A 117 -0.19 -2.16 -1.92
CA VAL A 117 0.97 -2.80 -2.54
C VAL A 117 1.12 -4.25 -2.07
N ALA A 118 0.95 -4.52 -0.77
CA ALA A 118 0.96 -5.88 -0.24
C ALA A 118 -0.11 -6.78 -0.91
N ALA A 119 -1.30 -6.24 -1.16
CA ALA A 119 -2.34 -6.96 -1.88
C ALA A 119 -1.97 -7.21 -3.35
N LEU A 120 -1.31 -6.25 -4.02
CA LEU A 120 -0.80 -6.42 -5.39
C LEU A 120 0.30 -7.49 -5.49
N TYR A 121 1.13 -7.65 -4.45
CA TYR A 121 2.15 -8.72 -4.40
C TYR A 121 1.49 -10.11 -4.38
N ILE A 122 0.52 -10.32 -3.48
CA ILE A 122 -0.27 -11.55 -3.41
C ILE A 122 -0.99 -11.80 -4.75
N LEU A 123 -1.48 -10.73 -5.36
CA LEU A 123 -2.21 -10.81 -6.61
C LEU A 123 -1.32 -11.26 -7.79
N LEU A 124 -0.13 -10.71 -7.91
CA LEU A 124 0.81 -11.09 -8.98
C LEU A 124 1.18 -12.56 -8.87
N GLU A 125 1.44 -13.04 -7.65
CA GLU A 125 1.76 -14.45 -7.40
C GLU A 125 0.61 -15.36 -7.83
N ARG A 126 -0.63 -15.05 -7.41
CA ARG A 126 -1.81 -15.82 -7.81
C ARG A 126 -2.06 -15.77 -9.30
N LEU A 127 -1.82 -14.63 -9.94
CA LEU A 127 -1.92 -14.49 -11.39
C LEU A 127 -0.90 -15.40 -12.10
N ALA A 128 0.34 -15.44 -11.62
CA ALA A 128 1.39 -16.30 -12.17
C ALA A 128 1.07 -17.79 -12.01
N THR A 129 0.53 -18.18 -10.85
CA THR A 129 0.04 -19.54 -10.60
C THR A 129 -1.15 -19.88 -11.52
N HIS A 130 -2.12 -18.97 -11.66
CA HIS A 130 -3.29 -19.20 -12.52
C HIS A 130 -2.92 -19.39 -13.99
N VAL A 131 -1.90 -18.66 -14.45
CA VAL A 131 -1.38 -18.75 -15.83
C VAL A 131 -0.45 -19.96 -16.00
N ASN A 132 -0.13 -20.71 -14.93
CA ASN A 132 0.83 -21.82 -14.92
C ASN A 132 2.19 -21.43 -15.53
N ARG A 133 2.66 -20.22 -15.20
CA ARG A 133 3.92 -19.66 -15.70
C ARG A 133 4.77 -19.02 -14.59
N LEU A 134 5.02 -19.77 -13.51
CA LEU A 134 5.92 -19.31 -12.45
C LEU A 134 7.37 -19.14 -12.93
N ASP A 135 7.76 -19.87 -13.97
CA ASP A 135 9.05 -19.81 -14.68
C ASP A 135 9.32 -18.47 -15.37
N TYR A 136 8.28 -17.65 -15.57
CA TYR A 136 8.42 -16.31 -16.12
C TYR A 136 8.68 -15.25 -15.06
N LEU A 137 8.50 -15.55 -13.77
CA LEU A 137 9.00 -14.68 -12.71
C LEU A 137 10.49 -14.90 -12.48
N TRP A 138 11.21 -13.79 -12.23
CA TRP A 138 12.66 -13.77 -12.08
C TRP A 138 13.16 -14.63 -10.90
N LEU A 139 12.27 -14.94 -9.95
CA LEU A 139 12.52 -15.80 -8.79
C LEU A 139 11.58 -17.02 -8.80
N SER A 140 11.67 -17.84 -9.85
CA SER A 140 10.85 -19.04 -10.08
C SER A 140 10.99 -20.17 -9.04
N ARG A 141 11.85 -20.02 -8.02
CA ARG A 141 12.29 -21.13 -7.17
C ARG A 141 11.35 -21.48 -6.01
N SER A 142 10.43 -20.58 -5.62
CA SER A 142 9.43 -20.88 -4.58
C SER A 142 8.21 -19.94 -4.67
N PRO A 143 6.97 -20.48 -4.65
CA PRO A 143 5.76 -19.66 -4.52
C PRO A 143 5.85 -18.76 -3.28
N GLY A 144 5.68 -17.46 -3.49
CA GLY A 144 5.56 -16.47 -2.41
C GLY A 144 6.86 -15.97 -1.81
N LEU A 145 8.02 -16.40 -2.31
CA LEU A 145 9.30 -15.85 -1.85
C LEU A 145 9.43 -14.36 -2.20
N ILE A 146 9.05 -13.97 -3.42
CA ILE A 146 9.04 -12.57 -3.87
C ILE A 146 8.12 -11.75 -2.97
N THR A 147 6.86 -12.16 -2.84
CA THR A 147 5.86 -11.51 -1.97
C THR A 147 6.39 -11.32 -0.54
N LYS A 148 7.01 -12.36 0.06
CA LYS A 148 7.56 -12.30 1.41
C LYS A 148 8.75 -11.34 1.53
N ILE A 149 9.68 -11.35 0.57
CA ILE A 149 10.86 -10.46 0.60
C ILE A 149 10.41 -9.00 0.50
N PHE A 150 9.63 -8.66 -0.54
CA PHE A 150 9.18 -7.28 -0.75
C PHE A 150 8.29 -6.78 0.39
N LEU A 151 7.37 -7.62 0.88
CA LEU A 151 6.54 -7.27 2.03
C LEU A 151 7.37 -7.04 3.31
N SER A 152 8.43 -7.82 3.52
CA SER A 152 9.32 -7.65 4.69
C SER A 152 10.09 -6.33 4.61
N PHE A 153 10.63 -6.00 3.42
CA PHE A 153 11.27 -4.71 3.17
C PHE A 153 10.30 -3.54 3.37
N ASP A 154 9.11 -3.61 2.79
CA ASP A 154 8.10 -2.55 2.91
C ASP A 154 7.61 -2.39 4.36
N THR A 155 7.51 -3.49 5.12
CA THR A 155 7.16 -3.44 6.55
C THR A 155 8.27 -2.78 7.37
N LEU A 156 9.54 -3.09 7.09
CA LEU A 156 10.68 -2.45 7.75
C LEU A 156 10.73 -0.94 7.43
N SER A 157 10.52 -0.57 6.17
CA SER A 157 10.40 0.82 5.75
C SER A 157 9.26 1.54 6.46
N PHE A 158 8.08 0.92 6.57
CA PHE A 158 6.95 1.52 7.30
C PHE A 158 7.28 1.77 8.78
N ILE A 159 7.96 0.84 9.44
CA ILE A 159 8.36 1.01 10.85
C ILE A 159 9.36 2.17 10.98
N ALA A 160 10.37 2.23 10.12
CA ALA A 160 11.34 3.32 10.12
C ALA A 160 10.65 4.67 9.87
N MET A 161 9.73 4.72 8.92
CA MET A 161 8.95 5.92 8.62
C MET A 161 8.09 6.37 9.80
N ALA A 162 7.37 5.44 10.43
CA ALA A 162 6.53 5.72 11.58
C ALA A 162 7.35 6.24 12.78
N ALA A 163 8.51 5.63 13.04
CA ALA A 163 9.42 6.08 14.08
C ALA A 163 9.99 7.47 13.78
N GLY A 164 10.40 7.71 12.53
CA GLY A 164 10.90 9.02 12.09
C GLY A 164 9.88 10.14 12.28
N GLU A 165 8.62 9.90 11.89
CA GLU A 165 7.52 10.86 12.02
C GLU A 165 7.21 11.19 13.50
N VAL A 166 7.19 10.17 14.37
CA VAL A 166 7.00 10.42 15.81
C VAL A 166 8.15 11.24 16.38
N ILE A 167 9.40 10.94 16.00
CA ILE A 167 10.58 11.69 16.47
C ILE A 167 10.54 13.14 15.98
N SER A 168 10.17 13.38 14.72
CA SER A 168 10.13 14.74 14.15
C SER A 168 9.06 15.64 14.78
N ILE A 169 7.97 15.05 15.27
CA ILE A 169 6.86 15.80 15.89
C ILE A 169 7.03 15.98 17.40
N THR A 170 7.60 14.99 18.08
CA THR A 170 7.63 14.95 19.56
C THR A 170 8.88 15.56 20.17
N ASP A 171 10.00 15.65 19.45
CA ASP A 171 11.26 16.13 20.01
C ASP A 171 11.40 17.66 19.89
N ASN A 172 11.84 18.29 20.99
CA ASN A 172 12.03 19.74 21.06
C ASN A 172 13.39 20.19 20.50
N THR A 173 14.31 19.25 20.27
CA THR A 173 15.65 19.56 19.75
C THR A 173 15.63 19.59 18.23
N LYS A 174 16.09 20.70 17.62
CA LYS A 174 16.16 20.84 16.16
C LYS A 174 16.92 19.68 15.49
N SER A 175 18.06 19.27 16.07
CA SER A 175 18.86 18.15 15.54
C SER A 175 18.12 16.82 15.54
N ARG A 176 17.27 16.56 16.54
CA ARG A 176 16.45 15.34 16.63
C ARG A 176 15.28 15.38 15.66
N ARG A 177 14.66 16.55 15.46
CA ARG A 177 13.62 16.71 14.44
C ARG A 177 14.16 16.50 13.03
N ASP A 178 15.27 17.15 12.70
CA ASP A 178 15.95 16.98 11.41
C ASP A 178 16.36 15.51 11.18
N LEU A 179 16.76 14.80 12.24
CA LEU A 179 17.04 13.37 12.18
C LEU A 179 15.77 12.56 11.87
N GLY A 180 14.66 12.84 12.56
CA GLY A 180 13.36 12.21 12.31
C GLY A 180 12.90 12.39 10.86
N ASP A 181 12.96 13.62 10.34
CA ASP A 181 12.59 13.93 8.96
C ASP A 181 13.45 13.18 7.94
N ARG A 182 14.77 13.08 8.17
CA ARG A 182 15.68 12.31 7.32
C ARG A 182 15.39 10.81 7.35
N ILE A 183 15.05 10.26 8.52
CA ILE A 183 14.66 8.86 8.66
C ILE A 183 13.37 8.59 7.88
N THR A 184 12.35 9.45 8.04
CA THR A 184 11.08 9.36 7.31
C THR A 184 11.29 9.43 5.80
N LEU A 185 12.08 10.40 5.33
CA LEU A 185 12.39 10.57 3.92
C LEU A 185 13.14 9.35 3.35
N GLY A 186 14.15 8.86 4.06
CA GLY A 186 14.91 7.67 3.64
C GLY A 186 14.04 6.42 3.54
N ALA A 187 13.16 6.21 4.51
CA ALA A 187 12.21 5.11 4.51
C ALA A 187 11.22 5.19 3.33
N LEU A 188 10.76 6.39 2.99
CA LEU A 188 9.85 6.65 1.87
C LEU A 188 10.53 6.40 0.52
N ILE A 189 11.79 6.80 0.37
CA ILE A 189 12.61 6.50 -0.81
C ILE A 189 12.78 4.99 -0.97
N LEU A 190 13.12 4.28 0.12
CA LEU A 190 13.29 2.82 0.09
C LEU A 190 12.00 2.10 -0.35
N LEU A 191 10.85 2.51 0.20
CA LEU A 191 9.54 2.00 -0.19
C LEU A 191 9.24 2.24 -1.68
N THR A 192 9.58 3.43 -2.19
CA THR A 192 9.35 3.81 -3.59
C THR A 192 10.22 2.99 -4.54
N VAL A 193 11.50 2.79 -4.20
CA VAL A 193 12.43 1.96 -4.99
C VAL A 193 11.96 0.50 -4.99
N SER A 194 11.55 -0.03 -3.84
CA SER A 194 10.97 -1.38 -3.70
C SER A 194 9.79 -1.58 -4.66
N LEU A 195 8.83 -0.65 -4.65
CA LEU A 195 7.67 -0.67 -5.54
C LEU A 195 8.05 -0.52 -7.02
N ALA A 196 9.03 0.33 -7.35
CA ALA A 196 9.49 0.51 -8.73
C ALA A 196 10.14 -0.77 -9.28
N VAL A 197 10.96 -1.45 -8.48
CA VAL A 197 11.54 -2.76 -8.84
C VAL A 197 10.44 -3.80 -9.03
N PHE A 198 9.44 -3.83 -8.13
CA PHE A 198 8.29 -4.71 -8.29
C PHE A 198 7.50 -4.46 -9.58
N LEU A 199 7.21 -3.19 -9.89
CA LEU A 199 6.54 -2.81 -11.15
C LEU A 199 7.35 -3.24 -12.37
N ALA A 200 8.67 -3.04 -12.37
CA ALA A 200 9.53 -3.48 -13.46
C ALA A 200 9.49 -5.00 -13.66
N MET A 201 9.49 -5.78 -12.56
CA MET A 201 9.32 -7.23 -12.63
C MET A 201 7.95 -7.62 -13.18
N PHE A 202 6.88 -6.96 -12.74
CA PHE A 202 5.53 -7.22 -13.22
C PHE A 202 5.41 -6.92 -14.73
N ILE A 203 5.90 -5.77 -15.19
CA ILE A 203 5.90 -5.43 -16.62
C ILE A 203 6.70 -6.47 -17.42
N ARG A 204 7.88 -6.89 -16.94
CA ARG A 204 8.65 -7.95 -17.60
C ARG A 204 7.90 -9.27 -17.70
N PHE A 205 7.19 -9.67 -16.64
CA PHE A 205 6.33 -10.86 -16.66
C PHE A 205 5.25 -10.76 -17.75
N LEU A 206 4.56 -9.62 -17.85
CA LEU A 206 3.53 -9.39 -18.88
C LEU A 206 4.10 -9.39 -20.29
N LEU A 207 5.24 -8.73 -20.51
CA LEU A 207 5.92 -8.70 -21.80
C LEU A 207 6.41 -10.10 -22.21
N LYS A 208 6.92 -10.89 -21.26
CA LYS A 208 7.39 -12.26 -21.52
C LYS A 208 6.23 -13.15 -21.98
N ILE A 209 5.08 -13.11 -21.30
CA ILE A 209 3.88 -13.85 -21.72
C ILE A 209 3.39 -13.37 -23.08
N SER A 210 3.29 -12.05 -23.29
CA SER A 210 2.81 -11.50 -24.56
C SER A 210 3.70 -11.89 -25.76
N LYS A 211 5.00 -12.09 -25.54
CA LYS A 211 5.96 -12.41 -26.60
C LYS A 211 6.10 -13.91 -26.85
N HIS A 212 6.18 -14.72 -25.81
CA HIS A 212 6.51 -16.16 -25.92
C HIS A 212 5.27 -17.06 -25.97
N ASP A 213 4.14 -16.59 -25.44
CA ASP A 213 2.93 -17.39 -25.26
C ASP A 213 1.71 -16.64 -25.84
N LYS A 214 1.75 -16.38 -27.16
CA LYS A 214 0.69 -15.63 -27.86
C LYS A 214 -0.69 -16.29 -27.75
N ASP A 215 -0.73 -17.62 -27.66
CA ASP A 215 -1.98 -18.38 -27.49
C ASP A 215 -2.56 -18.21 -26.09
N LEU A 216 -1.72 -18.20 -25.06
CA LEU A 216 -2.12 -17.94 -23.67
C LEU A 216 -2.56 -16.49 -23.48
N TRP A 217 -1.81 -15.57 -24.09
CA TRP A 217 -2.21 -14.17 -24.22
C TRP A 217 -3.62 -14.15 -24.83
N ASN A 218 -3.84 -14.71 -26.03
CA ASN A 218 -5.13 -14.59 -26.74
C ASN A 218 -6.24 -15.51 -26.25
N LYS A 219 -5.99 -16.34 -25.23
CA LYS A 219 -6.90 -17.40 -24.77
C LYS A 219 -8.33 -16.92 -24.52
N ASP A 220 -8.51 -15.82 -23.78
CA ASP A 220 -9.85 -15.31 -23.47
C ASP A 220 -10.48 -14.52 -24.64
N LYS A 221 -9.65 -13.88 -25.48
CA LYS A 221 -10.10 -13.22 -26.72
C LYS A 221 -10.66 -14.26 -27.71
N ASN A 222 -10.03 -15.41 -27.81
CA ASN A 222 -10.45 -16.52 -28.65
C ASN A 222 -11.70 -17.22 -28.08
N ALA A 223 -11.89 -17.19 -26.75
CA ALA A 223 -13.06 -17.72 -26.07
C ALA A 223 -14.26 -16.75 -26.01
N GLN A 224 -14.19 -15.59 -26.69
CA GLN A 224 -15.22 -14.54 -26.69
C GLN A 224 -15.74 -14.15 -25.29
N LYS A 225 -14.88 -14.20 -24.28
CA LYS A 225 -15.28 -13.79 -22.93
C LYS A 225 -15.54 -12.28 -22.92
N PRO A 226 -16.50 -11.80 -22.11
CA PRO A 226 -16.67 -10.36 -21.93
C PRO A 226 -15.36 -9.78 -21.36
N LYS A 227 -14.95 -8.58 -21.81
CA LYS A 227 -13.69 -7.90 -21.39
C LYS A 227 -13.49 -7.82 -19.87
N ILE A 228 -14.60 -7.80 -19.12
CA ILE A 228 -14.63 -7.81 -17.64
C ILE A 228 -14.17 -9.15 -17.06
N LYS A 229 -14.05 -10.21 -17.86
CA LYS A 229 -13.57 -11.55 -17.47
C LYS A 229 -12.23 -11.92 -18.10
N ASP A 230 -11.63 -11.02 -18.87
CA ASP A 230 -10.35 -11.25 -19.54
C ASP A 230 -9.19 -11.08 -18.57
N TRP A 231 -8.37 -12.12 -18.42
CA TRP A 231 -7.21 -12.10 -17.51
C TRP A 231 -6.19 -11.00 -17.88
N ARG A 232 -6.09 -10.64 -19.16
CA ARG A 232 -5.21 -9.58 -19.66
C ARG A 232 -5.59 -8.20 -19.13
N PHE A 233 -6.88 -7.86 -19.21
CA PHE A 233 -7.37 -6.56 -18.75
C PHE A 233 -7.18 -6.44 -17.24
N PHE A 234 -7.42 -7.53 -16.52
CA PHE A 234 -7.14 -7.62 -15.09
C PHE A 234 -5.64 -7.41 -14.76
N ALA A 235 -4.75 -8.06 -15.51
CA ALA A 235 -3.32 -7.92 -15.33
C ALA A 235 -2.80 -6.51 -15.66
N LEU A 236 -3.28 -5.91 -16.76
CA LEU A 236 -2.96 -4.53 -17.14
C LEU A 236 -3.49 -3.53 -16.10
N THR A 237 -4.69 -3.73 -15.58
CA THR A 237 -5.27 -2.89 -14.51
C THR A 237 -4.45 -2.98 -13.22
N SER A 238 -3.93 -4.17 -12.91
CA SER A 238 -3.05 -4.38 -11.75
C SER A 238 -1.70 -3.68 -11.92
N ALA A 239 -1.12 -3.72 -13.12
CA ALA A 239 0.10 -2.97 -13.45
C ALA A 239 -0.13 -1.45 -13.40
N ASN A 240 -1.27 -0.98 -13.92
CA ASN A 240 -1.67 0.43 -13.82
C ASN A 240 -1.86 0.86 -12.35
N SER A 241 -2.41 -0.02 -11.51
CA SER A 241 -2.55 0.26 -10.07
C SER A 241 -1.20 0.44 -9.38
N CYS A 242 -0.21 -0.39 -9.71
CA CYS A 242 1.16 -0.22 -9.23
C CYS A 242 1.77 1.12 -9.66
N LEU A 243 1.53 1.54 -10.91
CA LEU A 243 1.99 2.82 -11.43
C LEU A 243 1.35 4.01 -10.69
N LEU A 244 0.05 3.96 -10.43
CA LEU A 244 -0.65 5.00 -9.67
C LEU A 244 -0.11 5.16 -8.24
N ILE A 245 0.16 4.04 -7.57
CA ILE A 245 0.77 4.07 -6.23
C ILE A 245 2.20 4.63 -6.30
N LEU A 246 2.96 4.28 -7.34
CA LEU A 246 4.30 4.82 -7.54
C LEU A 246 4.30 6.34 -7.72
N ILE A 247 3.37 6.89 -8.51
CA ILE A 247 3.21 8.35 -8.69
C ILE A 247 2.94 9.03 -7.34
N ARG A 248 2.04 8.46 -6.52
CA ARG A 248 1.75 8.95 -5.17
C ARG A 248 3.00 8.94 -4.28
N CYS A 249 3.78 7.86 -4.29
CA CYS A 249 5.01 7.76 -3.51
C CYS A 249 6.04 8.82 -3.92
N ILE A 250 6.21 9.07 -5.23
CA ILE A 250 7.10 10.12 -5.74
C ILE A 250 6.63 11.52 -5.29
N TYR A 251 5.33 11.80 -5.37
CA TYR A 251 4.76 13.05 -4.88
C TYR A 251 5.02 13.25 -3.38
N ARG A 252 4.85 12.19 -2.57
CA ARG A 252 5.13 12.23 -1.13
C ARG A 252 6.60 12.46 -0.82
N ILE A 253 7.52 11.88 -1.60
CA ILE A 253 8.97 12.17 -1.48
C ILE A 253 9.22 13.64 -1.77
N SER A 254 8.70 14.16 -2.89
CA SER A 254 8.90 15.56 -3.28
C SER A 254 8.37 16.51 -2.20
N THR A 255 7.21 16.22 -1.64
CA THR A 255 6.59 17.03 -0.58
C THR A 255 7.43 17.03 0.70
N LYS A 256 7.87 15.85 1.16
CA LYS A 256 8.70 15.73 2.39
C LYS A 256 10.13 16.25 2.17
N ALA A 257 10.70 16.13 0.98
CA ALA A 257 12.06 16.58 0.67
C ALA A 257 12.19 18.11 0.57
N ASN A 258 11.17 18.79 0.05
CA ASN A 258 11.22 20.24 -0.14
C ASN A 258 10.75 21.05 1.09
N GLY A 259 10.30 20.39 2.17
CA GLY A 259 9.83 21.05 3.40
C GLY A 259 8.54 21.87 3.23
N PHE A 260 8.18 22.58 4.31
CA PHE A 260 6.95 23.38 4.45
C PHE A 260 6.83 24.57 3.47
N ASP A 261 7.92 24.96 2.82
CA ASP A 261 7.97 26.10 1.88
C ASP A 261 7.77 25.72 0.41
N SER A 262 7.51 24.45 0.11
CA SER A 262 7.24 24.04 -1.26
C SER A 262 5.79 24.33 -1.66
N SER A 263 5.60 25.04 -2.77
CA SER A 263 4.29 25.31 -3.41
C SER A 263 3.44 24.04 -3.63
N ALA A 264 4.08 22.87 -3.69
CA ALA A 264 3.43 21.56 -3.79
C ALA A 264 2.82 21.03 -2.48
N ALA A 265 3.32 21.47 -1.32
CA ALA A 265 2.73 21.19 -0.01
C ALA A 265 1.59 22.18 0.33
N THR A 266 1.69 23.42 -0.16
CA THR A 266 0.72 24.49 0.13
C THR A 266 -0.53 24.44 -0.75
N ASN A 267 -0.43 23.90 -1.97
CA ASN A 267 -1.60 23.77 -2.85
C ASN A 267 -2.37 22.47 -2.56
N GLU A 268 -3.42 22.61 -1.74
CA GLU A 268 -4.29 21.50 -1.33
C GLU A 268 -4.88 20.73 -2.52
N GLY A 269 -5.15 21.39 -3.66
CA GLY A 269 -5.64 20.74 -4.87
C GLY A 269 -4.66 19.71 -5.44
N VAL A 270 -3.36 20.01 -5.39
CA VAL A 270 -2.29 19.11 -5.85
C VAL A 270 -2.18 17.91 -4.92
N LEU A 271 -2.34 18.11 -3.61
CA LEU A 271 -2.41 17.00 -2.64
C LEU A 271 -3.56 16.05 -2.95
N TYR A 272 -4.78 16.55 -3.16
CA TYR A 272 -5.90 15.65 -3.48
C TYR A 272 -5.72 14.96 -4.84
N MET A 273 -5.20 15.67 -5.84
CA MET A 273 -4.97 15.12 -7.17
C MET A 273 -3.90 14.03 -7.17
N PHE A 274 -2.81 14.23 -6.43
CA PHE A 274 -1.65 13.34 -6.42
C PHE A 274 -1.56 12.40 -5.20
N ASP A 275 -2.53 12.46 -4.30
CA ASP A 275 -2.62 11.54 -3.17
C ASP A 275 -3.96 10.77 -3.18
N ALA A 276 -5.08 11.47 -3.00
CA ALA A 276 -6.38 10.87 -2.77
C ALA A 276 -6.95 10.19 -4.02
N ILE A 277 -6.82 10.84 -5.18
CA ILE A 277 -7.35 10.32 -6.44
C ILE A 277 -6.69 8.97 -6.79
N GLN A 278 -5.40 8.78 -6.56
CA GLN A 278 -4.75 7.50 -6.90
C GLN A 278 -5.25 6.36 -6.03
N ILE A 279 -5.43 6.58 -4.72
CA ILE A 279 -6.00 5.55 -3.83
C ILE A 279 -7.44 5.24 -4.25
N GLY A 280 -8.23 6.27 -4.59
CA GLY A 280 -9.58 6.11 -5.11
C GLY A 280 -9.62 5.33 -6.43
N GLN A 281 -8.74 5.64 -7.38
CA GLN A 281 -8.66 4.97 -8.68
C GLN A 281 -8.26 3.50 -8.52
N VAL A 282 -7.22 3.20 -7.73
CA VAL A 282 -6.82 1.83 -7.42
C VAL A 282 -7.99 1.09 -6.77
N GLY A 283 -8.62 1.70 -5.76
CA GLY A 283 -9.77 1.11 -5.08
C GLY A 283 -10.92 0.79 -6.04
N ALA A 284 -11.28 1.74 -6.90
CA ALA A 284 -12.35 1.61 -7.89
C ALA A 284 -12.06 0.52 -8.93
N PHE A 285 -10.81 0.42 -9.41
CA PHE A 285 -10.41 -0.65 -10.31
C PHE A 285 -10.65 -2.03 -9.72
N PHE A 286 -10.32 -2.23 -8.45
CA PHE A 286 -10.55 -3.50 -7.77
C PHE A 286 -12.03 -3.76 -7.43
N VAL A 287 -12.88 -2.74 -7.34
CA VAL A 287 -14.34 -2.92 -7.27
C VAL A 287 -14.88 -3.46 -8.60
N VAL A 288 -14.48 -2.85 -9.72
CA VAL A 288 -14.94 -3.25 -11.06
C VAL A 288 -14.42 -4.64 -11.44
N PHE A 289 -13.13 -4.87 -11.20
CA PHE A 289 -12.45 -6.12 -11.54
C PHE A 289 -12.13 -6.93 -10.27
N TRP A 290 -13.14 -7.23 -9.47
CA TRP A 290 -12.94 -8.00 -8.24
C TRP A 290 -12.38 -9.40 -8.54
N PRO A 291 -11.24 -9.80 -7.96
CA PRO A 291 -10.55 -11.04 -8.33
C PRO A 291 -11.35 -12.30 -7.99
N GLY A 292 -12.21 -12.27 -6.98
CA GLY A 292 -13.12 -13.38 -6.64
C GLY A 292 -14.14 -13.71 -7.75
N ARG A 293 -14.28 -12.84 -8.75
CA ARG A 293 -15.13 -13.09 -9.94
C ARG A 293 -14.43 -13.91 -11.03
N PHE A 294 -13.10 -13.97 -10.98
CA PHE A 294 -12.24 -14.61 -11.99
C PHE A 294 -11.61 -15.89 -11.46
N MET A 295 -11.13 -15.85 -10.22
CA MET A 295 -10.51 -16.97 -9.54
C MET A 295 -11.61 -17.61 -8.68
N GLY A 296 -12.03 -18.82 -9.04
CA GLY A 296 -13.06 -19.57 -8.32
C GLY A 296 -12.74 -19.77 -6.83
N PRO A 297 -13.69 -20.31 -6.03
CA PRO A 297 -13.50 -20.50 -4.60
C PRO A 297 -12.25 -21.33 -4.31
N GLU A 298 -11.63 -20.99 -3.20
CA GLU A 298 -10.25 -21.29 -2.82
C GLU A 298 -9.87 -22.78 -2.97
N HIS A 299 -8.97 -23.10 -3.91
CA HIS A 299 -8.00 -24.15 -3.63
C HIS A 299 -6.93 -23.52 -2.75
N PHE A 300 -7.05 -23.76 -1.44
CA PHE A 300 -5.92 -23.62 -0.55
C PHE A 300 -4.77 -24.38 -1.20
N VAL A 301 -3.71 -23.66 -1.59
CA VAL A 301 -2.40 -24.29 -1.66
C VAL A 301 -2.08 -24.59 -0.20
N THR A 302 -2.65 -25.69 0.32
CA THR A 302 -2.01 -26.44 1.38
C THR A 302 -0.62 -26.66 0.85
N SER A 303 0.35 -25.94 1.41
CA SER A 303 1.70 -26.44 1.49
C SER A 303 1.56 -27.81 2.13
N GLU A 304 1.44 -28.86 1.30
CA GLU A 304 1.75 -30.20 1.77
C GLU A 304 3.12 -30.06 2.43
N PRO A 305 3.26 -30.42 3.71
CA PRO A 305 4.59 -30.56 4.26
C PRO A 305 5.28 -31.55 3.35
N MET A 306 6.37 -31.11 2.71
CA MET A 306 7.28 -31.95 1.94
C MET A 306 7.51 -33.23 2.75
N SER A 307 6.80 -34.30 2.39
CA SER A 307 6.97 -35.60 3.00
C SER A 307 8.37 -36.04 2.58
N LEU A 308 9.27 -36.10 3.55
CA LEU A 308 10.55 -36.77 3.45
C LEU A 308 10.28 -38.27 3.25
N THR A 309 9.84 -38.65 2.06
CA THR A 309 9.69 -40.05 1.68
C THR A 309 11.03 -40.56 1.20
N LYS A 310 11.75 -41.16 2.16
CA LYS A 310 12.62 -42.33 2.00
C LYS A 310 13.66 -42.28 0.87
N TYR A 311 14.82 -41.73 1.18
CA TYR A 311 16.08 -42.22 0.61
C TYR A 311 16.63 -43.31 1.55
N GLY A 312 16.65 -44.56 1.08
CA GLY A 312 17.28 -45.67 1.81
C GLY A 312 16.36 -46.86 2.06
N ASP A 313 16.01 -47.58 0.99
CA ASP A 313 15.77 -49.03 1.09
C ASP A 313 16.01 -49.66 -0.29
N SER A 314 17.28 -49.74 -0.67
CA SER A 314 17.75 -50.60 -1.76
C SER A 314 18.27 -51.89 -1.13
N SER A 315 17.35 -52.81 -0.87
CA SER A 315 17.65 -54.19 -0.53
C SER A 315 18.44 -54.86 -1.67
N ILE A 316 19.67 -55.24 -1.37
CA ILE A 316 20.55 -56.09 -2.18
C ILE A 316 19.91 -57.48 -2.27
N PRO A 317 19.66 -58.05 -3.46
CA PRO A 317 19.30 -59.45 -3.56
C PRO A 317 20.57 -60.33 -3.50
N LEU A 318 20.75 -61.02 -2.38
CA LEU A 318 21.61 -62.19 -2.28
C LEU A 318 20.89 -63.38 -2.90
N THR A 319 21.32 -63.80 -4.08
CA THR A 319 21.06 -65.15 -4.61
C THR A 319 22.35 -65.73 -5.17
N ALA A 320 22.70 -66.90 -4.65
CA ALA A 320 23.78 -67.78 -5.01
C ALA A 320 23.96 -67.96 -6.52
N VAL A 321 25.20 -67.88 -7.02
CA VAL A 321 26.05 -68.99 -7.52
C VAL A 321 27.50 -68.48 -7.54
#